data_AF-A0A939ZA13-F1
#
_entry.id   AF-A0A939ZA13-F1
#
_cell.length_a   1.000
_cell.length_b   1.000
_cell.length_c   1.000
_cell.angle_alpha   90.00
_cell.angle_beta   90.00
_cell.angle_gamma   90.00
#
_symmetry.space_group_name_H-M   'P 1'
#
loop_
_entity.id
_entity.type
_entity.pdbx_description
1 polymer ?
#
loop_
_entity_poly.entity_id
_entity_poly.type
_entity_poly.pdbx_seq_one_letter_code
_entity_poly.pdbx_strand_id
1 'polypeptide(L)'
;MKKIKITLVALTILCAVSHAVSAAEIPIEAAPCNATKESIAVTENLISDILTEVENGLGYGEANGKAQAIICKAVIENQTDGFGYADLMSIARNSIFLYRDMYLRPELYEAKKEAVYWLICDLITDVGNGKNYNEALDEAYTRIYQSIDNAYTQNTEIASDRIYWDIPPADFVMFTQARKFLLEAIPKTN
;
A
#
# COMPACT_ATOMS: atom_id res chain seq x y z
N MET A 1 17.34 48.18 -48.54
CA MET A 1 17.26 47.91 -47.08
C MET A 1 17.20 46.39 -46.88
N LYS A 2 18.31 45.76 -46.46
CA LYS A 2 18.42 44.31 -46.23
C LYS A 2 17.65 43.96 -44.95
N LYS A 3 16.64 43.08 -45.05
CA LYS A 3 15.92 42.54 -43.89
C LYS A 3 16.79 41.48 -43.21
N ILE A 4 17.35 41.80 -42.05
CA ILE A 4 18.06 40.85 -41.19
C ILE A 4 17.00 39.92 -40.58
N LYS A 5 17.02 38.64 -40.95
CA LYS A 5 16.23 37.61 -40.29
C LYS A 5 17.00 37.15 -39.07
N ILE A 6 16.54 37.57 -37.88
CA ILE A 6 17.08 37.08 -36.61
C ILE A 6 16.42 35.73 -36.33
N THR A 7 17.21 34.67 -36.37
CA THR A 7 16.81 33.31 -36.02
C THR A 7 16.72 33.19 -34.50
N LEU A 8 15.54 32.91 -33.96
CA LEU A 8 15.31 32.67 -32.54
C LEU A 8 15.54 31.17 -32.26
N VAL A 9 16.67 30.82 -31.66
CA VAL A 9 16.92 29.46 -31.15
C VAL A 9 16.43 29.44 -29.69
N ALA A 10 15.31 28.77 -29.45
CA ALA A 10 14.82 28.51 -28.10
C ALA A 10 15.63 27.36 -27.49
N LEU A 11 16.50 27.68 -26.53
CA LEU A 11 17.24 26.70 -25.74
C LEU A 11 16.31 26.19 -24.62
N THR A 12 15.71 25.01 -24.80
CA THR A 12 14.99 24.32 -23.74
C THR A 12 16.00 23.77 -22.73
N ILE A 13 16.13 24.44 -21.59
CA ILE A 13 16.85 23.91 -20.43
C ILE A 13 15.96 22.83 -19.81
N LEU A 14 16.31 21.56 -20.05
CA LEU A 14 15.72 20.43 -19.34
C LEU A 14 16.35 20.42 -17.93
N CYS A 15 15.67 21.02 -16.94
CA CYS A 15 16.04 20.84 -15.55
C CYS A 15 15.76 19.37 -15.17
N ALA A 16 16.80 18.53 -15.21
CA ALA A 16 16.77 17.25 -14.53
C ALA A 16 16.75 17.55 -13.02
N VAL A 17 15.55 17.59 -12.43
CA VAL A 17 15.40 17.59 -10.98
C VAL A 17 15.84 16.20 -10.52
N SER A 18 17.09 16.10 -10.07
CA SER A 18 17.55 14.95 -9.30
C SER A 18 16.80 14.98 -7.97
N HIS A 19 15.63 14.35 -7.93
CA HIS A 19 15.02 13.99 -6.66
C HIS A 19 16.02 13.04 -5.98
N ALA A 20 16.50 13.40 -4.79
CA ALA A 20 17.07 12.40 -3.92
C ALA A 20 15.94 11.39 -3.68
N VAL A 21 16.01 10.23 -4.34
CA VAL A 21 15.04 9.17 -4.14
C VAL A 21 15.28 8.69 -2.71
N SER A 22 14.43 9.15 -1.79
CA SER A 22 14.32 8.51 -0.49
C SER A 22 13.98 7.05 -0.76
N ALA A 23 14.66 6.13 -0.08
CA ALA A 23 14.35 4.71 -0.21
C ALA A 23 12.85 4.50 0.10
N ALA A 24 12.16 3.70 -0.72
CA ALA A 24 10.73 3.55 -0.58
C ALA A 24 10.39 2.90 0.77
N GLU A 25 9.56 3.57 1.57
CA GLU A 25 9.09 3.07 2.86
C GLU A 25 8.02 1.98 2.65
N ILE A 26 7.86 1.08 3.61
CA ILE A 26 6.79 0.09 3.59
C ILE A 26 5.46 0.78 3.90
N PRO A 27 4.45 0.73 3.00
CA PRO A 27 3.16 1.33 3.26
C PRO A 27 2.50 0.64 4.46
N ILE A 28 2.00 1.42 5.41
CA ILE A 28 1.41 0.92 6.65
C ILE A 28 0.22 -0.02 6.39
N GLU A 29 -0.50 0.23 5.29
CA GLU A 29 -1.65 -0.55 4.84
C GLU A 29 -1.24 -1.87 4.15
N ALA A 30 0.01 -2.03 3.73
CA ALA A 30 0.54 -3.29 3.22
C ALA A 30 0.96 -4.26 4.34
N ALA A 31 1.31 -3.76 5.51
CA ALA A 31 1.77 -4.59 6.62
C ALA A 31 0.69 -5.60 7.05
N PRO A 32 1.00 -6.88 7.29
CA PRO A 32 0.09 -7.82 7.94
C PRO A 32 -0.41 -7.30 9.31
N CYS A 33 -1.61 -7.70 9.74
CA CYS A 33 -2.17 -7.22 11.01
C CYS A 33 -1.36 -7.64 12.26
N ASN A 34 -0.56 -8.69 12.14
CA ASN A 34 0.34 -9.19 13.18
C ASN A 34 1.77 -8.65 13.07
N ALA A 35 2.07 -7.79 12.09
CA ALA A 35 3.40 -7.22 11.93
C ALA A 35 3.68 -6.19 13.04
N THR A 36 4.85 -6.28 13.66
CA THR A 36 5.32 -5.27 14.62
C THR A 36 6.09 -4.16 13.90
N LYS A 37 6.25 -2.99 14.53
CA LYS A 37 7.03 -1.88 13.98
C LYS A 37 8.48 -2.29 13.67
N GLU A 38 9.07 -3.12 14.53
CA GLU A 38 10.42 -3.64 14.38
C GLU A 38 10.52 -4.59 13.18
N SER A 39 9.55 -5.50 13.01
CA SER A 39 9.53 -6.40 11.84
C SER A 39 9.36 -5.65 10.52
N ILE A 40 8.59 -4.56 10.52
CA ILE A 40 8.44 -3.66 9.36
C ILE A 40 9.76 -2.97 9.07
N ALA A 41 10.40 -2.37 10.08
CA ALA A 41 11.68 -1.68 9.91
C ALA A 41 12.80 -2.62 9.42
N VAL A 42 12.88 -3.83 9.97
CA VAL A 42 13.82 -4.87 9.50
C VAL A 42 13.54 -5.23 8.04
N THR A 43 12.28 -5.44 7.68
CA THR A 43 11.91 -5.74 6.29
C THR A 43 12.27 -4.58 5.35
N GLU A 44 11.95 -3.35 5.74
CA GLU A 44 12.21 -2.13 4.96
C GLU A 44 13.69 -1.96 4.65
N ASN A 45 14.55 -2.13 5.67
CA ASN A 45 16.00 -2.10 5.51
C ASN A 45 16.52 -3.15 4.51
N LEU A 46 15.82 -4.30 4.38
CA LEU A 46 16.23 -5.37 3.47
C LEU A 46 15.75 -5.16 2.03
N ILE A 47 14.63 -4.46 1.80
CA ILE A 47 13.97 -4.46 0.48
C ILE A 47 13.69 -3.07 -0.12
N SER A 48 14.01 -1.96 0.56
CA SER A 48 13.65 -0.62 0.10
C SER A 48 14.19 -0.28 -1.31
N ASP A 49 15.39 -0.76 -1.66
CA ASP A 49 15.92 -0.68 -3.03
C ASP A 49 15.04 -1.44 -4.04
N ILE A 50 14.55 -2.62 -3.68
CA ILE A 50 13.64 -3.41 -4.53
C ILE A 50 12.31 -2.68 -4.71
N LEU A 51 11.78 -2.05 -3.66
CA LEU A 51 10.53 -1.28 -3.74
C LEU A 51 10.71 -0.08 -4.69
N THR A 52 11.85 0.60 -4.61
CA THR A 52 12.23 1.65 -5.55
C THR A 52 12.27 1.13 -7.00
N GLU A 53 12.84 -0.06 -7.23
CA GLU A 53 12.82 -0.67 -8.57
C GLU A 53 11.39 -1.01 -9.04
N VAL A 54 10.51 -1.46 -8.14
CA VAL A 54 9.09 -1.77 -8.44
C VAL A 54 8.33 -0.51 -8.87
N GLU A 55 8.51 0.60 -8.17
CA GLU A 55 7.95 1.90 -8.57
C GLU A 55 8.41 2.31 -9.98
N ASN A 56 9.62 1.89 -10.37
CA ASN A 56 10.21 2.15 -11.67
C ASN A 56 9.94 1.04 -12.71
N GLY A 57 8.98 0.14 -12.44
CA GLY A 57 8.47 -0.83 -13.41
C GLY A 57 9.03 -2.25 -13.29
N LEU A 58 9.75 -2.59 -12.20
CA LEU A 58 10.17 -3.97 -11.96
C LEU A 58 8.96 -4.91 -11.81
N GLY A 59 8.98 -6.03 -12.53
CA GLY A 59 7.91 -7.02 -12.49
C GLY A 59 7.80 -7.74 -11.14
N TYR A 60 6.57 -8.08 -10.73
CA TYR A 60 6.29 -8.74 -9.44
C TYR A 60 7.12 -10.00 -9.21
N GLY A 61 7.22 -10.89 -10.20
CA GLY A 61 7.95 -12.15 -10.07
C GLY A 61 9.44 -11.95 -9.80
N GLU A 62 10.05 -10.97 -10.48
CA GLU A 62 11.45 -10.62 -10.29
C GLU A 62 11.68 -9.94 -8.94
N ALA A 63 10.87 -8.95 -8.59
CA ALA A 63 10.93 -8.27 -7.30
C ALA A 63 10.79 -9.26 -6.13
N ASN A 64 9.81 -10.16 -6.20
CA ASN A 64 9.60 -11.21 -5.19
C ASN A 64 10.79 -12.19 -5.12
N GLY A 65 11.40 -12.53 -6.25
CA GLY A 65 12.60 -13.37 -6.29
C GLY A 65 13.81 -12.70 -5.62
N LYS A 66 14.06 -11.42 -5.92
CA LYS A 66 15.11 -10.62 -5.28
C LYS A 66 14.88 -10.53 -3.76
N ALA A 67 13.67 -10.18 -3.33
CA ALA A 67 13.33 -10.06 -1.92
C ALA A 67 13.48 -11.40 -1.18
N GLN A 68 13.04 -12.51 -1.79
CA GLN A 68 13.22 -13.84 -1.22
C GLN A 68 14.70 -14.19 -1.00
N ALA A 69 15.57 -13.90 -1.96
CA ALA A 69 17.00 -14.16 -1.84
C ALA A 69 17.64 -13.34 -0.70
N ILE A 70 17.32 -12.05 -0.62
CA ILE A 70 17.85 -11.16 0.44
C ILE A 70 17.36 -11.59 1.81
N ILE A 71 16.05 -11.78 1.99
CA ILE A 71 15.47 -12.13 3.29
C ILE A 71 15.94 -13.52 3.73
N CYS A 72 15.98 -14.51 2.84
CA CYS A 72 16.46 -15.85 3.18
C CYS A 72 17.92 -15.81 3.66
N LYS A 73 18.78 -15.07 2.96
CA LYS A 73 20.17 -14.87 3.36
C LYS A 73 20.26 -14.20 4.73
N ALA A 74 19.53 -13.10 4.95
CA ALA A 74 19.52 -12.38 6.21
C ALA A 74 19.10 -13.27 7.39
N VAL A 75 18.09 -14.12 7.21
CA VAL A 75 17.64 -15.08 8.23
C VAL A 75 18.74 -16.10 8.55
N ILE A 76 19.36 -16.70 7.52
CA ILE A 76 20.45 -17.68 7.70
C ILE A 76 21.66 -17.05 8.41
N GLU A 77 21.93 -15.78 8.13
CA GLU A 77 23.03 -15.01 8.72
C GLU A 77 22.68 -14.38 10.09
N ASN A 78 21.47 -14.63 10.62
CA ASN A 78 20.95 -14.03 11.86
C ASN A 78 20.96 -12.48 11.87
N GLN A 79 20.67 -11.85 10.73
CA GLN A 79 20.62 -10.40 10.54
C GLN A 79 19.18 -9.85 10.58
N THR A 80 18.25 -10.59 11.17
CA THR A 80 16.81 -10.25 11.19
C THR A 80 16.27 -10.00 12.58
N ASP A 81 17.13 -9.77 13.57
CA ASP A 81 16.73 -9.53 14.97
C ASP A 81 15.80 -10.62 15.54
N GLY A 82 15.95 -11.86 15.05
CA GLY A 82 15.13 -13.00 15.44
C GLY A 82 13.81 -13.16 14.67
N PHE A 83 13.46 -12.24 13.77
CA PHE A 83 12.29 -12.39 12.91
C PHE A 83 12.49 -13.49 11.86
N GLY A 84 11.46 -14.32 11.68
CA GLY A 84 11.48 -15.45 10.77
C GLY A 84 11.28 -15.04 9.31
N TYR A 85 11.69 -15.93 8.40
CA TYR A 85 11.51 -15.73 6.97
C TYR A 85 10.05 -15.46 6.57
N ALA A 86 9.10 -16.21 7.15
CA ALA A 86 7.69 -16.11 6.79
C ALA A 86 7.09 -14.74 7.15
N ASP A 87 7.47 -14.18 8.30
CA ASP A 87 6.96 -12.88 8.78
C ASP A 87 7.47 -11.76 7.86
N LEU A 88 8.78 -11.70 7.64
CA LEU A 88 9.40 -10.68 6.80
C LEU A 88 8.97 -10.78 5.33
N MET A 89 8.87 -12.01 4.79
CA MET A 89 8.45 -12.20 3.41
C MET A 89 6.97 -11.82 3.20
N SER A 90 6.13 -11.97 4.22
CA SER A 90 4.72 -11.55 4.14
C SER A 90 4.60 -10.04 4.03
N ILE A 91 5.38 -9.30 4.83
CA ILE A 91 5.48 -7.84 4.72
C ILE A 91 6.00 -7.46 3.32
N ALA A 92 7.11 -8.07 2.89
CA ALA A 92 7.75 -7.76 1.62
C ALA A 92 6.83 -7.97 0.41
N ARG A 93 6.11 -9.10 0.35
CA ARG A 93 5.20 -9.43 -0.77
C ARG A 93 4.06 -8.45 -0.87
N ASN A 94 3.44 -8.12 0.27
CA ASN A 94 2.34 -7.17 0.29
C ASN A 94 2.80 -5.78 -0.19
N SER A 95 3.97 -5.32 0.25
CA SER A 95 4.54 -4.04 -0.19
C SER A 95 4.86 -4.05 -1.68
N ILE A 96 5.52 -5.09 -2.20
CA ILE A 96 5.83 -5.24 -3.63
C ILE A 96 4.54 -5.25 -4.46
N PHE A 97 3.51 -5.97 -4.02
CA PHE A 97 2.22 -6.00 -4.69
C PHE A 97 1.57 -4.61 -4.72
N LEU A 98 1.54 -3.92 -3.58
CA LEU A 98 0.92 -2.61 -3.47
C LEU A 98 1.64 -1.55 -4.31
N TYR A 99 2.97 -1.44 -4.20
CA TYR A 99 3.74 -0.49 -5.00
C TYR A 99 3.54 -0.71 -6.50
N ARG A 100 3.55 -1.96 -6.95
CA ARG A 100 3.30 -2.29 -8.34
C ARG A 100 1.90 -1.87 -8.77
N ASP A 101 0.90 -2.10 -7.94
CA ASP A 101 -0.47 -1.76 -8.31
C ASP A 101 -0.71 -0.26 -8.34
N MET A 102 -0.14 0.49 -7.40
CA MET A 102 -0.13 1.96 -7.40
C MET A 102 0.53 2.52 -8.67
N TYR A 103 1.67 1.96 -9.06
CA TYR A 103 2.36 2.32 -10.31
C TYR A 103 1.53 2.00 -11.56
N LEU A 104 0.85 0.84 -11.59
CA LEU A 104 0.07 0.41 -12.76
C LEU A 104 -1.29 1.11 -12.89
N ARG A 105 -1.90 1.54 -11.77
CA ARG A 105 -3.27 2.07 -11.72
C ARG A 105 -3.37 3.39 -10.93
N PRO A 106 -2.50 4.40 -11.17
CA PRO A 106 -2.44 5.59 -10.33
C PRO A 106 -3.74 6.40 -10.31
N GLU A 107 -4.41 6.52 -11.47
CA GLU A 107 -5.69 7.23 -11.57
C GLU A 107 -6.81 6.56 -10.75
N LEU A 108 -6.78 5.23 -10.64
CA LEU A 108 -7.75 4.48 -9.84
C LEU A 108 -7.54 4.73 -8.34
N TYR A 109 -6.28 4.78 -7.89
CA TYR A 109 -5.96 5.11 -6.50
C TYR A 109 -6.47 6.49 -6.13
N GLU A 110 -6.25 7.48 -7.00
CA GLU A 110 -6.72 8.85 -6.75
C GLU A 110 -8.25 8.93 -6.71
N ALA A 111 -8.93 8.32 -7.69
CA ALA A 111 -10.39 8.32 -7.74
C ALA A 111 -11.04 7.60 -6.54
N LYS A 112 -10.44 6.49 -6.07
CA LYS A 112 -11.00 5.72 -4.94
C LYS A 112 -10.66 6.31 -3.58
N LYS A 113 -9.56 7.05 -3.45
CA LYS A 113 -9.17 7.72 -2.20
C LYS A 113 -10.27 8.65 -1.69
N GLU A 114 -10.80 9.55 -2.52
CA GLU A 114 -11.87 10.47 -2.11
C GLU A 114 -13.17 9.73 -1.79
N ALA A 115 -13.57 8.79 -2.65
CA ALA A 115 -14.80 8.03 -2.47
C ALA A 115 -14.80 7.24 -1.14
N VAL A 116 -13.68 6.61 -0.81
CA VAL A 116 -13.52 5.87 0.44
C VAL A 116 -13.50 6.83 1.63
N TYR A 117 -12.77 7.95 1.55
CA TYR A 117 -12.73 8.92 2.65
C TYR A 117 -14.14 9.34 3.10
N TRP A 118 -15.01 9.72 2.15
CA TRP A 118 -16.38 10.13 2.47
C TRP A 118 -17.25 8.98 2.99
N LEU A 119 -16.98 7.74 2.58
CA LEU A 119 -17.71 6.57 3.04
C LEU A 119 -17.45 6.23 4.52
N ILE A 120 -16.26 6.59 5.03
CA ILE A 120 -15.81 6.18 6.36
C ILE A 120 -15.27 7.32 7.24
N CYS A 121 -15.50 8.59 6.90
CA CYS A 121 -14.92 9.73 7.60
C CYS A 121 -15.29 9.80 9.10
N ASP A 122 -16.49 9.33 9.45
CA ASP A 122 -16.94 9.14 10.83
C ASP A 122 -16.10 8.07 11.54
N LEU A 123 -15.82 6.93 10.90
CA LEU A 123 -14.97 5.87 11.47
C LEU A 123 -13.52 6.33 11.66
N ILE A 124 -12.99 7.11 10.73
CA ILE A 124 -11.67 7.75 10.86
C ILE A 124 -11.65 8.62 12.12
N THR A 125 -12.68 9.45 12.32
CA THR A 125 -12.81 10.31 13.50
C THR A 125 -12.92 9.48 14.78
N ASP A 126 -13.74 8.43 14.78
CA ASP A 126 -13.91 7.54 15.93
C ASP A 126 -12.61 6.82 16.31
N VAL A 127 -11.85 6.33 15.34
CA VAL A 127 -10.53 5.72 15.60
C VAL A 127 -9.56 6.73 16.19
N GLY A 128 -9.56 7.98 15.69
CA GLY A 128 -8.83 9.09 16.29
C GLY A 128 -9.23 9.40 17.73
N ASN A 129 -10.46 9.08 18.11
CA ASN A 129 -10.99 9.21 19.47
C ASN A 129 -10.83 7.94 20.33
N GLY A 130 -10.16 6.90 19.80
CA GLY A 130 -9.85 5.67 20.53
C GLY A 130 -10.78 4.48 20.27
N LYS A 131 -11.64 4.51 19.23
CA LYS A 131 -12.37 3.32 18.77
C LYS A 131 -11.38 2.22 18.37
N ASN A 132 -11.74 0.97 18.65
CA ASN A 132 -10.92 -0.18 18.28
C ASN A 132 -10.73 -0.24 16.75
N TYR A 133 -9.48 -0.29 16.31
CA TYR A 133 -9.13 -0.31 14.90
C TYR A 133 -9.74 -1.50 14.13
N ASN A 134 -9.71 -2.71 14.70
CA ASN A 134 -10.22 -3.90 14.00
C ASN A 134 -11.75 -3.85 13.84
N GLU A 135 -12.45 -3.33 14.84
CA GLU A 135 -13.90 -3.10 14.75
C GLU A 135 -14.23 -2.06 13.68
N ALA A 136 -13.50 -0.94 13.66
CA ALA A 136 -13.67 0.09 12.63
C ALA A 136 -13.32 -0.43 11.22
N LEU A 137 -12.33 -1.31 11.10
CA LEU A 137 -11.93 -1.91 9.83
C LEU A 137 -13.01 -2.84 9.27
N ASP A 138 -13.59 -3.69 10.11
CA ASP A 138 -14.68 -4.59 9.72
C ASP A 138 -15.94 -3.81 9.29
N GLU A 139 -16.25 -2.74 10.03
CA GLU A 139 -17.33 -1.83 9.68
C GLU A 139 -17.06 -1.10 8.35
N ALA A 140 -15.85 -0.58 8.15
CA ALA A 140 -15.44 0.06 6.90
C ALA A 140 -15.55 -0.89 5.71
N TYR A 141 -15.14 -2.15 5.86
CA TYR A 141 -15.22 -3.16 4.79
C TYR A 141 -16.67 -3.50 4.47
N THR A 142 -17.52 -3.61 5.48
CA THR A 142 -18.97 -3.80 5.29
C THR A 142 -19.57 -2.62 4.51
N ARG A 143 -19.21 -1.38 4.85
CA ARG A 143 -19.66 -0.19 4.11
C ARG A 143 -19.16 -0.16 2.67
N ILE A 144 -17.94 -0.62 2.40
CA ILE A 144 -17.41 -0.76 1.03
C ILE A 144 -18.28 -1.70 0.21
N TYR A 145 -18.61 -2.88 0.73
CA TYR A 145 -19.52 -3.80 0.04
C TYR A 145 -20.91 -3.20 -0.15
N GLN A 146 -21.44 -2.54 0.89
CA GLN A 146 -22.75 -1.86 0.83
C GLN A 146 -22.79 -0.68 -0.15
N SER A 147 -21.64 -0.07 -0.47
CA SER A 147 -21.58 0.97 -1.51
C SER A 147 -21.81 0.44 -2.93
N ILE A 148 -21.70 -0.88 -3.12
CA ILE A 148 -21.92 -1.57 -4.39
C ILE A 148 -23.28 -2.27 -4.38
N ASP A 149 -23.60 -2.92 -3.27
CA ASP A 149 -24.90 -3.55 -3.03
C ASP A 149 -25.42 -3.19 -1.64
N ASN A 150 -26.37 -2.26 -1.58
CA ASN A 150 -26.98 -1.79 -0.34
C ASN A 150 -27.66 -2.91 0.48
N ALA A 151 -28.01 -4.04 -0.15
CA ALA A 151 -28.61 -5.18 0.53
C ALA A 151 -27.58 -6.11 1.17
N TYR A 152 -26.27 -5.89 0.93
CA TYR A 152 -25.22 -6.73 1.47
C TYR A 152 -25.25 -6.74 2.99
N THR A 153 -25.28 -7.97 3.52
CA THR A 153 -25.10 -8.27 4.94
C THR A 153 -23.95 -9.24 5.08
N GLN A 154 -23.07 -8.98 6.03
CA GLN A 154 -21.90 -9.83 6.27
C GLN A 154 -22.32 -11.28 6.56
N ASN A 155 -21.78 -12.22 5.78
CA ASN A 155 -21.98 -13.64 6.04
C ASN A 155 -21.08 -14.08 7.21
N THR A 156 -21.68 -14.59 8.29
CA THR A 156 -20.98 -15.07 9.48
C THR A 156 -20.91 -16.60 9.56
N GLU A 157 -21.40 -17.31 8.54
CA GLU A 157 -21.38 -18.77 8.51
C GLU A 157 -19.96 -19.31 8.25
N ILE A 158 -19.31 -19.75 9.33
CA ILE A 158 -17.94 -20.29 9.33
C ILE A 158 -17.82 -21.59 8.49
N ALA A 159 -18.94 -22.27 8.21
CA ALA A 159 -18.96 -23.59 7.57
C ALA A 159 -19.08 -23.56 6.04
N SER A 160 -19.38 -22.42 5.42
CA SER A 160 -19.50 -22.30 3.96
C SER A 160 -18.20 -21.80 3.34
N ASP A 161 -17.83 -22.40 2.20
CA ASP A 161 -16.64 -21.95 1.45
C ASP A 161 -16.87 -20.51 0.96
N ARG A 162 -15.86 -19.64 1.14
CA ARG A 162 -15.94 -18.21 0.80
C ARG A 162 -16.24 -17.97 -0.68
N ILE A 163 -15.90 -18.93 -1.55
CA ILE A 163 -16.21 -18.84 -2.98
C ILE A 163 -17.72 -18.83 -3.27
N TYR A 164 -18.56 -19.27 -2.32
CA TYR A 164 -20.02 -19.24 -2.41
C TYR A 164 -20.66 -18.08 -1.64
N TRP A 165 -19.86 -17.22 -1.01
CA TRP A 165 -20.39 -16.07 -0.33
C TRP A 165 -20.83 -15.03 -1.36
N ASP A 166 -22.00 -14.44 -1.11
CA ASP A 166 -22.55 -13.36 -1.94
C ASP A 166 -21.82 -12.05 -1.62
N ILE A 167 -20.56 -11.96 -2.04
CA ILE A 167 -19.69 -10.82 -1.79
C ILE A 167 -19.70 -9.91 -3.01
N PRO A 168 -20.10 -8.64 -2.88
CA PRO A 168 -20.03 -7.68 -3.97
C PRO A 168 -18.59 -7.54 -4.49
N PRO A 169 -18.39 -7.42 -5.82
CA PRO A 169 -17.07 -7.35 -6.43
C PRO A 169 -16.41 -5.97 -6.22
N ALA A 170 -15.95 -5.70 -4.99
CA ALA A 170 -15.23 -4.49 -4.65
C ALA A 170 -13.76 -4.54 -5.09
N ASP A 171 -13.26 -3.44 -5.68
CA ASP A 171 -11.85 -3.34 -6.05
C ASP A 171 -10.99 -3.23 -4.79
N PHE A 172 -9.87 -3.95 -4.77
CA PHE A 172 -9.01 -4.02 -3.60
C PHE A 172 -8.48 -2.66 -3.15
N VAL A 173 -8.35 -1.70 -4.08
CA VAL A 173 -7.90 -0.32 -3.78
C VAL A 173 -8.79 0.32 -2.72
N MET A 174 -10.09 0.02 -2.71
CA MET A 174 -11.01 0.56 -1.71
C MET A 174 -10.64 0.10 -0.30
N PHE A 175 -10.31 -1.18 -0.14
CA PHE A 175 -9.89 -1.75 1.14
C PHE A 175 -8.52 -1.21 1.58
N THR A 176 -7.58 -1.09 0.64
CA THR A 176 -6.25 -0.50 0.90
C THR A 176 -6.37 0.95 1.39
N GLN A 177 -7.21 1.77 0.74
CA GLN A 177 -7.43 3.16 1.17
C GLN A 177 -8.12 3.24 2.53
N ALA A 178 -9.15 2.42 2.77
CA ALA A 178 -9.84 2.39 4.06
C ALA A 178 -8.88 2.03 5.18
N ARG A 179 -8.07 0.99 4.96
CA ARG A 179 -7.05 0.54 5.89
C ARG A 179 -6.04 1.66 6.19
N LYS A 180 -5.55 2.34 5.16
CA LYS A 180 -4.61 3.45 5.31
C LYS A 180 -5.18 4.56 6.19
N PHE A 181 -6.37 5.05 5.87
CA PHE A 181 -7.01 6.12 6.65
C PHE A 181 -7.22 5.76 8.11
N LEU A 182 -7.67 4.53 8.38
CA LEU A 182 -7.89 4.07 9.75
C LEU A 182 -6.58 3.91 10.52
N LEU A 183 -5.51 3.40 9.89
CA LEU A 183 -4.19 3.29 10.53
C LEU A 183 -3.57 4.67 10.83
N GLU A 184 -3.70 5.63 9.91
CA GLU A 184 -3.22 7.00 10.09
C GLU A 184 -3.96 7.74 11.21
N ALA A 185 -5.21 7.37 11.47
CA ALA A 185 -6.03 7.95 12.53
C ALA A 185 -5.69 7.43 13.93
N ILE A 186 -4.98 6.31 14.07
CA ILE A 186 -4.64 5.74 15.38
C ILE A 186 -3.82 6.77 16.19
N PRO A 187 -4.25 7.13 17.41
CA PRO A 187 -3.51 8.05 18.26
C PRO A 187 -2.08 7.58 18.48
N LYS A 188 -1.10 8.42 18.14
CA LYS A 188 0.31 8.13 18.40
C LYS A 188 0.53 8.24 19.92
N THR A 189 0.85 7.13 20.56
CA THR A 189 1.37 7.15 21.93
C THR A 189 2.78 7.74 21.89
N ASN A 190 2.94 8.95 22.42
CA ASN A 190 4.24 9.58 22.67
C ASN A 190 5.04 8.81 23.72
#